data_AF-A0AA87Y2R5-F1
#
_entry.id   AF-A0AA87Y2R5-F1
#
_cell.length_a   1.000
_cell.length_b   1.000
_cell.length_c   1.000
_cell.angle_alpha   90.00
_cell.angle_beta   90.00
_cell.angle_gamma   90.00
#
_symmetry.space_group_name_H-M   'P 1'
#
loop_
_entity.id
_entity.type
_entity.pdbx_description
1 polymer ?
#
loop_
_entity_poly.entity_id
_entity_poly.type
_entity_poly.pdbx_seq_one_letter_code
_entity_poly.pdbx_strand_id
1 'polypeptide(L)' 'MYENIAGLTSKMVIAAQGSDWTSLDRLENQCAVQSVGALGGVPALEGSARQRKIDLLKQIMANDRAIRDVTEPWMGRLNG' A
#
# COMPACT_ATOMS: atom_id res chain seq x y z
N MET A 1 -2.48 -3.96 12.07
CA MET A 1 -2.64 -2.67 11.32
C MET A 1 -1.89 -2.74 10.01
N TYR A 2 -0.56 -2.88 10.01
CA TYR A 2 0.21 -3.03 8.77
C TYR A 2 -0.23 -4.26 7.95
N GLU A 3 -0.72 -5.35 8.57
CA GLU A 3 -1.32 -6.45 7.81
C GLU A 3 -2.55 -6.01 7.01
N ASN A 4 -3.42 -5.18 7.60
CA ASN A 4 -4.62 -4.69 6.94
C ASN A 4 -4.27 -3.78 5.76
N ILE A 5 -3.31 -2.87 5.96
CA ILE A 5 -2.83 -1.97 4.91
C ILE A 5 -2.16 -2.77 3.78
N ALA A 6 -1.33 -3.76 4.11
CA ALA A 6 -0.73 -4.66 3.12
C ALA A 6 -1.79 -5.44 2.33
N GLY A 7 -2.83 -5.95 3.02
CA GLY A 7 -3.93 -6.65 2.38
C GLY A 7 -4.80 -5.75 1.48
N LEU A 8 -5.06 -4.51 1.90
CA LEU A 8 -5.81 -3.54 1.10
C LEU A 8 -5.02 -3.11 -0.14
N THR A 9 -3.74 -2.76 0.03
CA THR A 9 -2.87 -2.37 -1.09
C THR A 9 -2.65 -3.52 -2.07
N SER A 10 -2.59 -4.78 -1.62
CA SER A 10 -2.57 -5.93 -2.55
C SER A 10 -3.87 -6.07 -3.35
N LYS A 11 -5.04 -5.76 -2.77
CA LYS A 11 -6.31 -5.71 -3.53
C LYS A 11 -6.35 -4.54 -4.51
N MET A 12 -5.77 -3.40 -4.14
CA MET A 12 -5.64 -2.23 -5.01
C MET A 12 -4.79 -2.55 -6.24
N VAL A 13 -3.68 -3.30 -6.10
CA VAL A 13 -2.89 -3.78 -7.24
C VAL A 13 -3.75 -4.57 -8.23
N ILE A 14 -4.55 -5.52 -7.73
CA ILE A 14 -5.44 -6.33 -8.57
C ILE A 14 -6.47 -5.45 -9.28
N ALA A 15 -7.10 -4.52 -8.56
CA ALA A 15 -8.07 -3.59 -9.14
C ALA A 15 -7.45 -2.69 -10.23
N ALA A 16 -6.28 -2.12 -9.95
CA ALA A 16 -5.56 -1.25 -10.90
C ALA A 16 -5.17 -2.03 -12.18
N GLN A 17 -4.57 -3.22 -12.04
CA GLN A 17 -4.21 -4.07 -13.18
C GLN A 17 -5.43 -4.50 -14.00
N GLY A 18 -6.57 -4.71 -13.34
CA GLY A 18 -7.84 -5.02 -13.99
C GLY A 18 -8.59 -3.82 -14.55
N SER A 19 -8.05 -2.59 -14.42
CA SER A 19 -8.74 -1.34 -14.76
C SER A 19 -10.09 -1.13 -14.03
N ASP A 20 -10.28 -1.76 -12.87
CA ASP A 20 -11.45 -1.58 -12.01
C ASP A 20 -11.28 -0.35 -11.12
N TRP A 21 -11.44 0.82 -11.74
CA TRP A 21 -11.20 2.12 -11.09
C TRP A 21 -12.18 2.41 -9.95
N THR A 22 -13.41 1.92 -10.05
CA THR A 22 -14.41 2.07 -8.97
C THR A 22 -13.99 1.28 -7.74
N SER A 23 -13.54 0.03 -7.90
CA SER A 23 -13.01 -0.73 -6.77
C SER A 23 -11.72 -0.12 -6.23
N LEU A 24 -10.84 0.38 -7.11
CA LEU A 24 -9.60 1.04 -6.69
C LEU A 24 -9.88 2.25 -5.78
N ASP A 25 -10.74 3.17 -6.21
CA ASP A 25 -11.14 4.36 -5.41
C ASP A 25 -11.75 3.98 -4.05
N ARG A 26 -12.63 2.99 -4.03
CA ARG A 26 -13.23 2.50 -2.77
C ARG A 26 -12.19 1.88 -1.83
N LEU A 27 -11.20 1.18 -2.38
CA LEU A 27 -10.13 0.55 -1.60
C LEU A 27 -9.12 1.60 -1.09
N GLU A 28 -8.83 2.64 -1.87
CA GLU A 28 -8.00 3.78 -1.44
C GLU A 28 -8.59 4.45 -0.20
N ASN A 29 -9.89 4.73 -0.22
CA ASN A 29 -10.59 5.30 0.93
C ASN A 29 -10.49 4.42 2.20
N GLN A 30 -10.64 3.10 2.05
CA GLN A 30 -10.45 2.15 3.17
C GLN A 30 -9.01 2.14 3.68
N CYS A 31 -8.04 2.17 2.76
CA CYS A 31 -6.63 2.19 3.09
C CYS A 31 -6.26 3.45 3.88
N ALA A 32 -6.75 4.61 3.44
CA ALA A 32 -6.56 5.88 4.13
C ALA A 32 -7.08 5.83 5.58
N VAL A 33 -8.31 5.34 5.80
CA VAL A 33 -8.86 5.19 7.15
C VAL A 33 -8.00 4.28 8.04
N GLN A 34 -7.52 3.15 7.50
CA GLN A 34 -6.66 2.23 8.27
C GLN A 34 -5.27 2.82 8.56
N SER A 35 -4.75 3.70 7.70
CA SER A 35 -3.45 4.35 7.88
C SER A 35 -3.43 5.40 9.01
N VAL A 36 -4.58 5.95 9.40
CA VAL A 36 -4.67 6.92 10.52
C VAL A 36 -4.08 6.33 11.81
N GLY A 37 -4.28 5.04 12.05
CA GLY A 37 -3.71 4.34 13.20
C GLY A 37 -2.17 4.36 13.27
N ALA A 38 -1.49 4.58 12.13
CA ALA A 38 -0.03 4.66 12.08
C ALA A 38 0.50 6.01 12.63
N LEU A 39 -0.33 7.05 12.64
CA LEU A 39 0.05 8.38 13.10
C LEU A 39 0.28 8.45 14.62
N GLY A 40 -0.40 7.59 15.38
CA GLY A 40 -0.24 7.49 16.84
C GLY A 40 1.07 6.84 17.28
N GLY A 41 1.92 6.43 16.34
CA GLY A 41 3.10 5.61 16.62
C GLY A 41 2.72 4.16 16.92
N VAL A 42 3.71 3.28 16.83
CA VAL A 42 3.56 1.87 17.20
C VAL A 42 4.52 1.61 18.36
N PRO A 43 4.09 0.90 19.42
CA PRO A 43 5.00 0.49 20.49
C PRO A 43 6.27 -0.14 19.92
N ALA A 44 7.38 -0.01 20.64
CA ALA A 44 8.63 -0.64 20.25
C ALA A 44 8.40 -2.15 20.08
N LEU A 45 8.78 -2.66 18.91
CA LEU A 45 8.73 -4.08 18.58
C LEU A 45 10.15 -4.60 18.49
N GLU A 46 10.37 -5.82 18.96
CA GLU A 46 11.66 -6.49 18.94
C GLU A 46 11.57 -7.84 18.22
N GLY A 47 12.72 -8.37 17.83
CA GLY A 47 12.86 -9.70 17.22
C GLY A 47 11.92 -9.92 16.03
N SER A 48 11.19 -11.03 16.07
CA SER A 48 10.30 -11.46 14.97
C SER A 48 9.17 -10.47 14.69
N ALA A 49 8.64 -9.78 15.71
CA ALA A 49 7.59 -8.79 15.53
C ALA A 49 8.11 -7.56 14.76
N ARG A 50 9.33 -7.11 15.06
CA ARG A 50 10.00 -6.04 14.32
C ARG A 50 10.24 -6.44 12.87
N GLN A 51 10.73 -7.66 12.64
CA GLN A 51 10.97 -8.17 11.29
C GLN A 51 9.68 -8.24 10.48
N ARG A 52 8.60 -8.77 11.08
CA ARG A 52 7.29 -8.84 10.44
C ARG A 52 6.77 -7.47 10.02
N LYS A 53 6.93 -6.44 10.86
CA LYS A 53 6.57 -5.05 10.52
C LYS A 53 7.36 -4.55 9.30
N ILE A 54 8.68 -4.81 9.26
CA ILE A 54 9.53 -4.40 8.13
C ILE A 54 9.07 -5.08 6.83
N ASP A 55 8.77 -6.37 6.88
CA ASP A 55 8.33 -7.12 5.70
C ASP A 55 6.99 -6.58 5.16
N LEU A 56 6.05 -6.25 6.05
CA LEU A 56 4.78 -5.63 5.69
C LEU A 56 4.97 -4.24 5.07
N LEU A 57 5.86 -3.42 5.60
CA LEU A 57 6.16 -2.10 5.03
C LEU A 57 6.76 -2.22 3.63
N LYS A 58 7.69 -3.15 3.41
CA LYS A 58 8.24 -3.43 2.08
C LYS A 58 7.16 -3.88 1.10
N GLN A 59 6.24 -4.74 1.54
CA GLN A 59 5.11 -5.18 0.72
C GLN A 59 4.20 -4.01 0.34
N ILE A 60 3.86 -3.13 1.30
CA ILE A 60 3.05 -1.93 1.03
C ILE A 60 3.73 -1.04 -0.01
N MET A 61 5.02 -0.75 0.15
CA MET A 61 5.76 0.07 -0.82
C MET A 61 5.83 -0.56 -2.22
N ALA A 62 5.97 -1.89 -2.30
CA ALA A 62 5.96 -2.60 -3.57
C ALA A 62 4.58 -2.56 -4.24
N ASN A 63 3.51 -2.72 -3.46
CA ASN A 63 2.13 -2.59 -3.95
C ASN A 63 1.87 -1.17 -4.47
N ASP A 64 2.26 -0.14 -3.71
CA ASP A 64 2.11 1.27 -4.12
C ASP A 64 2.84 1.52 -5.45
N ARG A 65 4.07 1.01 -5.60
CA ARG A 65 4.80 1.11 -6.87
C ARG A 65 4.02 0.47 -8.02
N ALA A 66 3.51 -0.74 -7.84
CA ALA A 66 2.76 -1.46 -8.86
C ALA A 66 1.46 -0.75 -9.26
N ILE A 67 0.80 -0.06 -8.33
CA ILE A 67 -0.37 0.77 -8.62
C ILE A 67 0.04 1.96 -9.48
N ARG A 68 1.11 2.69 -9.10
CA ARG A 68 1.62 3.85 -9.84
C ARG A 68 2.07 3.51 -11.26
N ASP A 69 2.64 2.33 -11.47
CA ASP A 69 3.03 1.87 -12.81
C ASP A 69 1.83 1.81 -13.78
N VAL A 70 0.61 1.65 -13.26
CA VAL A 70 -0.63 1.65 -14.03
C VAL A 70 -1.31 3.02 -14.06
N THR A 71 -1.45 3.69 -12.92
CA THR A 71 -2.22 4.93 -12.79
C THR A 71 -1.44 6.17 -13.23
N GLU A 72 -0.12 6.13 -13.17
CA GLU A 72 0.77 7.27 -13.41
C GLU A 72 1.87 6.92 -14.44
N PRO A 73 1.55 6.37 -15.62
CA PRO A 73 2.54 5.87 -16.59
C PRO A 73 3.43 6.98 -17.16
N TRP A 74 3.03 8.24 -17.00
CA TRP A 74 3.83 9.41 -17.39
C TRP A 74 5.01 9.67 -16.45
N MET A 75 4.99 9.21 -15.19
CA MET A 75 6.10 9.43 -14.26
C MET A 75 7.36 8.62 -14.60
N GLY A 76 7.23 7.50 -15.31
CA GLY A 76 8.38 6.78 -15.86
C GLY A 76 9.12 7.52 -16.97
N ARG A 77 8.53 8.59 -17.51
CA ARG A 77 9.05 9.38 -18.65
C ARG A 77 9.71 10.71 -18.24
N LEU A 78 9.71 11.06 -16.95
CA LEU A 78 10.25 12.33 -16.45
C LEU A 78 11.76 12.30 -16.14
N ASN A 79 12.43 11.17 -16.35
CA ASN A 79 13.89 11.05 -16.24
C ASN A 79 14.62 11.42 -17.55
N GLY A 80 14.05 12.35 -18.34
CA GLY A 80 14.60 12.81 -19.62
C GLY A 80 15.46 14.06 -19.50
#